data_AF-A0A7W0XFJ2-F1
#
_entry.id   AF-A0A7W0XFJ2-F1
#
_cell.length_a   1.000
_cell.length_b   1.000
_cell.length_c   1.000
_cell.angle_alpha   90.00
_cell.angle_beta   90.00
_cell.angle_gamma   90.00
#
_symmetry.space_group_name_H-M   'P 1'
#
loop_
_entity.id
_entity.type
_entity.pdbx_description
1 polymer ?
#
loop_
_entity_poly.entity_id
_entity_poly.type
_entity_poly.pdbx_seq_one_letter_code
_entity_poly.pdbx_strand_id
1 'polypeptide(L)'
;MNSYCLRVVMKGAVLTVGIVLLSFSLSSARAQGSLPPSMSERERNLRDREMQVTLMEKGAKAPAKREPQLLLKEINEDFARLQVVNNEIKLKASANPVLDFKYVSDAATEIKKRSSRLRANLVFPDSAESDKREKPLTTEGLKSQLVTLDRLIRSFVTNRVFTDAGVINAELAAKARGDLDEIIDLSDTVKKRAANLHKAKANSH
;
A
#
# COMPACT_ATOMS: atom_id res chain seq x y z
N MET A 1 27.62 34.52 25.08
CA MET A 1 27.63 35.63 24.09
C MET A 1 26.96 35.12 22.82
N ASN A 2 25.63 35.26 22.76
CA ASN A 2 24.87 36.17 21.87
C ASN A 2 24.80 35.65 20.44
N SER A 3 23.77 34.89 20.04
CA SER A 3 22.42 35.35 19.64
C SER A 3 22.43 36.60 18.75
N TYR A 4 22.11 36.43 17.46
CA TYR A 4 21.48 37.48 16.65
C TYR A 4 20.37 36.90 15.78
N CYS A 5 19.17 37.10 16.32
CA CYS A 5 17.89 37.16 15.65
C CYS A 5 17.84 38.46 14.82
N LEU A 6 17.35 38.44 13.59
CA LEU A 6 16.94 39.67 12.91
C LEU A 6 15.63 39.46 12.14
N ARG A 7 14.52 39.62 12.88
CA ARG A 7 13.22 40.05 12.38
C ARG A 7 13.01 41.49 12.84
N VAL A 8 12.93 42.47 11.94
CA VAL A 8 12.28 43.80 12.15
C VAL A 8 11.92 44.35 10.74
N VAL A 9 10.66 44.31 10.30
CA VAL A 9 9.61 45.37 10.35
C VAL A 9 9.87 46.59 9.46
N MET A 10 8.93 46.88 8.53
CA MET A 10 8.42 48.21 8.15
C MET A 10 7.10 48.00 7.39
N LYS A 11 5.92 48.28 7.96
CA LYS A 11 5.21 49.56 8.12
C LYS A 11 4.76 50.22 6.80
N GLY A 12 3.44 50.24 6.61
CA GLY A 12 2.71 51.46 6.22
C GLY A 12 2.26 51.56 4.77
N ALA A 13 0.94 51.62 4.56
CA ALA A 13 0.27 52.76 3.91
C ALA A 13 -1.24 52.48 3.84
N VAL A 14 -1.95 53.06 4.82
CA VAL A 14 -3.38 53.37 4.68
C VAL A 14 -3.44 54.69 3.91
N LEU A 15 -4.15 54.73 2.78
CA LEU A 15 -4.55 55.98 2.16
C LEU A 15 -5.99 55.88 1.66
N THR A 16 -6.86 56.60 2.34
CA THR A 16 -8.27 56.86 2.03
C THR A 16 -8.40 58.14 1.21
N VAL A 17 -9.11 58.09 0.08
CA VAL A 17 -9.90 59.16 -0.57
C VAL A 17 -10.89 58.41 -1.48
N GLY A 18 -12.22 58.56 -1.53
CA GLY A 18 -13.11 59.65 -1.14
C GLY A 18 -13.87 60.13 -2.41
N ILE A 19 -15.21 60.15 -2.35
CA ILE A 19 -16.20 60.89 -3.20
C ILE A 19 -17.15 60.02 -4.06
N VAL A 20 -18.31 59.72 -3.45
CA VAL A 20 -19.72 59.98 -3.85
C VAL A 20 -20.05 60.24 -5.33
N LEU A 21 -21.08 59.56 -5.87
CA LEU A 21 -22.22 60.15 -6.61
C LEU A 21 -23.30 59.09 -7.01
N LEU A 22 -24.45 59.18 -6.31
CA LEU A 22 -25.85 59.17 -6.79
C LEU A 22 -26.32 58.37 -8.04
N SER A 23 -27.37 57.56 -7.79
CA SER A 23 -28.56 57.26 -8.64
C SER A 23 -28.54 56.04 -9.56
N PHE A 24 -29.37 55.03 -9.26
CA PHE A 24 -30.65 54.73 -9.93
C PHE A 24 -31.14 53.34 -9.51
N SER A 25 -32.31 53.28 -8.87
CA SER A 25 -33.03 52.05 -8.62
C SER A 25 -33.57 51.48 -9.93
N LEU A 26 -33.26 50.21 -10.21
CA LEU A 26 -34.07 49.37 -11.12
C LEU A 26 -34.09 47.94 -10.55
N SER A 27 -35.07 47.66 -9.68
CA SER A 27 -35.42 46.31 -9.26
C SER A 27 -35.94 45.53 -10.47
N SER A 28 -35.05 44.77 -11.11
CA SER A 28 -35.47 43.75 -12.06
C SER A 28 -35.75 42.47 -11.29
N ALA A 29 -37.00 42.28 -10.90
CA ALA A 29 -37.50 40.97 -10.49
C ALA A 29 -37.42 40.02 -11.69
N ARG A 30 -36.30 39.28 -11.82
CA ARG A 30 -36.24 38.12 -12.71
C ARG A 30 -36.88 36.95 -12.00
N ALA A 31 -38.17 36.74 -12.26
CA ALA A 31 -38.79 35.44 -12.17
C ALA A 31 -38.11 34.51 -13.19
N GLN A 32 -37.06 33.81 -12.79
CA GLN A 32 -36.56 32.67 -13.55
C GLN A 32 -37.49 31.49 -13.27
N GLY A 33 -38.52 31.37 -14.11
CA GLY A 33 -39.15 30.08 -14.35
C GLY A 33 -38.08 29.09 -14.77
N SER A 34 -37.95 28.00 -14.03
CA SER A 34 -37.03 26.91 -14.33
C SER A 34 -37.44 26.29 -15.67
N LEU A 35 -36.74 26.64 -16.75
CA LEU A 35 -36.74 25.81 -17.95
C LEU A 35 -36.17 24.45 -17.57
N PRO A 36 -36.73 23.34 -18.10
CA PRO A 36 -36.14 22.02 -17.90
C PRO A 36 -34.70 22.06 -18.44
N PRO A 37 -33.72 21.52 -17.68
CA PRO A 37 -32.32 21.52 -18.08
C PRO A 37 -32.19 20.86 -19.44
N SER A 38 -31.35 21.45 -20.30
CA SER A 38 -31.05 20.87 -21.60
C SER A 38 -30.44 19.46 -21.44
N MET A 39 -30.62 18.59 -22.43
CA MET A 39 -30.08 17.21 -22.36
C MET A 39 -28.57 17.19 -22.07
N SER A 40 -27.81 18.16 -22.59
CA SER A 40 -26.38 18.29 -22.36
C SER A 40 -26.02 18.71 -20.92
N GLU A 41 -26.84 19.55 -20.28
CA GLU A 41 -26.69 19.90 -18.86
C GLU A 41 -27.06 18.72 -17.97
N ARG A 42 -28.08 17.95 -18.36
CA ARG A 42 -28.48 16.73 -17.65
C ARG A 42 -27.38 15.66 -17.70
N GLU A 43 -26.74 15.48 -18.86
CA GLU A 43 -25.59 14.57 -19.00
C GLU A 43 -24.38 15.01 -18.17
N ARG A 44 -24.06 16.30 -18.15
CA ARG A 44 -22.98 16.83 -17.30
C ARG A 44 -23.29 16.60 -15.81
N ASN A 45 -24.51 16.91 -15.39
CA ASN A 45 -24.93 16.72 -14.00
C ASN A 45 -24.88 15.24 -13.59
N LEU A 46 -25.27 14.32 -14.49
CA LEU A 46 -25.14 12.88 -14.25
C LEU A 46 -23.68 12.45 -14.11
N ARG A 47 -22.78 12.93 -14.99
CA ARG A 47 -21.34 12.64 -14.90
C ARG A 47 -20.71 13.19 -13.63
N ASP A 48 -21.06 14.40 -13.23
CA ASP A 48 -20.56 15.02 -11.99
C ASP A 48 -21.03 14.24 -10.77
N ARG A 49 -22.28 13.77 -10.79
CA ARG A 49 -22.86 12.95 -9.73
C ARG A 49 -22.24 11.55 -9.69
N GLU A 50 -21.97 10.94 -10.83
CA GLU A 50 -21.25 9.66 -10.93
C GLU A 50 -19.81 9.78 -10.40
N MET A 51 -19.10 10.86 -10.73
CA MET A 51 -17.78 11.14 -10.15
C MET A 51 -17.86 11.32 -8.64
N GLN A 52 -18.86 12.06 -8.15
CA GLN A 52 -19.04 12.30 -6.72
C GLN A 52 -19.40 11.01 -5.96
N VAL A 53 -20.27 10.16 -6.51
CA VAL A 53 -20.59 8.84 -5.95
C VAL A 53 -19.36 7.95 -5.96
N THR A 54 -18.59 7.93 -7.04
CA THR A 54 -17.33 7.16 -7.12
C THR A 54 -16.31 7.63 -6.09
N LEU A 55 -16.19 8.95 -5.86
CA LEU A 55 -15.33 9.50 -4.82
C LEU A 55 -15.84 9.16 -3.41
N MET A 56 -17.16 9.16 -3.18
CA MET A 56 -17.76 8.79 -1.90
C MET A 56 -17.66 7.28 -1.63
N GLU A 57 -17.82 6.42 -2.62
CA GLU A 57 -17.62 4.97 -2.50
C GLU A 57 -16.15 4.62 -2.23
N LYS A 58 -15.22 5.35 -2.84
CA LYS A 58 -13.78 5.25 -2.53
C LYS A 58 -13.45 5.84 -1.15
N GLY A 59 -14.13 6.92 -0.76
CA GLY A 59 -13.97 7.58 0.55
C GLY A 59 -14.58 6.79 1.73
N ALA A 60 -15.66 6.04 1.49
CA ALA A 60 -16.32 5.19 2.49
C ALA A 60 -15.49 3.93 2.85
N LYS A 61 -14.44 3.64 2.08
CA LYS A 61 -13.44 2.59 2.37
C LYS A 61 -12.09 3.15 2.82
N ALA A 62 -11.97 4.45 3.08
CA ALA A 62 -10.74 4.99 3.64
C ALA A 62 -10.66 4.59 5.13
N PRO A 63 -9.68 3.76 5.55
CA PRO A 63 -9.46 3.54 6.98
C PRO A 63 -9.22 4.91 7.64
N ALA A 64 -9.79 5.11 8.83
CA ALA A 64 -9.63 6.32 9.65
C ALA A 64 -8.22 6.88 9.49
N LYS A 65 -8.09 8.15 9.05
CA LYS A 65 -6.83 8.81 8.66
C LYS A 65 -5.72 8.44 9.64
N ARG A 66 -4.96 7.39 9.33
CA ARG A 66 -3.79 6.98 10.12
C ARG A 66 -2.75 8.06 9.95
N GLU A 67 -2.10 8.43 11.04
CA GLU A 67 -1.03 9.42 10.96
C GLU A 67 0.04 8.96 9.95
N PRO A 68 0.37 9.77 8.92
CA PRO A 68 1.29 9.36 7.86
C PRO A 68 2.64 8.86 8.40
N GLN A 69 3.11 9.44 9.51
CA GLN A 69 4.36 9.03 10.17
C GLN A 69 4.29 7.61 10.73
N LEU A 70 3.16 7.22 11.32
CA LEU A 70 2.97 5.87 11.85
C LEU A 70 2.89 4.85 10.72
N LEU A 71 2.25 5.21 9.61
CA LEU A 71 2.17 4.36 8.41
C LEU A 71 3.55 4.13 7.79
N LEU A 72 4.34 5.18 7.60
CA LEU A 72 5.71 5.06 7.07
C LEU A 72 6.62 4.25 7.99
N LYS A 73 6.50 4.44 9.31
CA LYS A 73 7.22 3.64 10.30
C LYS A 73 6.87 2.16 10.18
N GLU A 74 5.58 1.82 10.10
CA GLU A 74 5.11 0.44 9.96
C GLU A 74 5.61 -0.20 8.67
N ILE A 75 5.57 0.53 7.56
CA ILE A 75 6.14 0.08 6.27
C ILE A 75 7.63 -0.25 6.44
N ASN A 76 8.43 0.67 6.98
CA ASN A 76 9.87 0.48 7.15
C ASN A 76 10.19 -0.71 8.07
N GLU A 77 9.47 -0.85 9.17
CA GLU A 77 9.62 -1.99 10.09
C GLU A 77 9.29 -3.32 9.39
N ASP A 78 8.24 -3.34 8.56
CA ASP A 78 7.86 -4.55 7.84
C ASP A 78 8.84 -4.92 6.74
N PHE A 79 9.36 -3.93 5.99
CA PHE A 79 10.43 -4.15 5.02
C PHE A 79 11.69 -4.72 5.66
N ALA A 80 12.12 -4.14 6.78
CA ALA A 80 13.30 -4.60 7.50
C ALA A 80 13.10 -6.01 8.05
N ARG A 81 11.96 -6.26 8.72
CA ARG A 81 11.69 -7.55 9.34
C ARG A 81 11.50 -8.66 8.31
N LEU A 82 10.87 -8.38 7.18
CA LEU A 82 10.71 -9.33 6.07
C LEU A 82 12.07 -9.86 5.58
N GLN A 83 13.06 -8.97 5.42
CA GLN A 83 14.42 -9.35 5.00
C GLN A 83 15.15 -10.16 6.08
N VAL A 84 15.03 -9.76 7.35
CA VAL A 84 15.65 -10.46 8.48
C VAL A 84 15.13 -11.89 8.56
N VAL A 85 13.81 -12.08 8.62
CA VAL A 85 13.20 -13.41 8.74
C VAL A 85 13.55 -14.30 7.55
N ASN A 86 13.54 -13.75 6.33
CA ASN A 86 13.93 -14.49 5.14
C ASN A 86 15.38 -14.99 5.21
N ASN A 87 16.31 -14.13 5.65
CA ASN A 87 17.70 -14.51 5.83
C ASN A 87 17.89 -15.54 6.94
N GLU A 88 17.18 -15.42 8.06
CA GLU A 88 17.23 -16.41 9.15
C GLU A 88 16.76 -17.79 8.69
N ILE A 89 15.65 -17.88 7.93
CA ILE A 89 15.18 -19.15 7.36
C ILE A 89 16.23 -19.74 6.43
N LYS A 90 16.77 -18.93 5.50
CA LYS A 90 17.78 -19.37 4.53
C LYS A 90 19.01 -19.95 5.24
N LEU A 91 19.54 -19.23 6.24
CA LEU A 91 20.69 -19.68 7.02
C LEU A 91 20.42 -20.98 7.76
N LYS A 92 19.26 -21.10 8.42
CA LYS A 92 18.92 -22.33 9.14
C LYS A 92 18.65 -23.52 8.22
N ALA A 93 18.05 -23.28 7.06
CA ALA A 93 17.79 -24.31 6.06
C ALA A 93 19.07 -24.79 5.36
N SER A 94 20.09 -23.94 5.22
CA SER A 94 21.39 -24.33 4.66
C SER A 94 22.34 -24.96 5.68
N ALA A 95 22.28 -24.54 6.95
CA ALA A 95 23.22 -24.98 7.98
C ALA A 95 22.88 -26.35 8.59
N ASN A 96 21.61 -26.77 8.55
CA ASN A 96 21.18 -27.99 9.20
C ASN A 96 20.82 -29.08 8.18
N PRO A 97 21.33 -30.32 8.33
CA PRO A 97 20.94 -31.44 7.47
C PRO A 97 19.45 -31.80 7.66
N VAL A 98 18.89 -31.51 8.84
CA VAL A 98 17.49 -31.71 9.17
C VAL A 98 16.81 -30.36 9.33
N LEU A 99 15.75 -30.13 8.56
CA LEU A 99 14.99 -28.88 8.61
C LEU A 99 14.12 -28.83 9.87
N ASP A 100 14.20 -27.72 10.62
CA ASP A 100 13.28 -27.44 11.72
C ASP A 100 11.93 -26.97 11.17
N PHE A 101 11.01 -27.92 11.01
CA PHE A 101 9.68 -27.65 10.46
C PHE A 101 8.83 -26.71 11.33
N LYS A 102 9.03 -26.71 12.66
CA LYS A 102 8.28 -25.81 13.54
C LYS A 102 8.75 -24.38 13.28
N TYR A 103 10.06 -24.16 13.30
CA TYR A 103 10.64 -22.86 13.00
C TYR A 103 10.22 -22.33 11.63
N VAL A 104 10.26 -23.18 10.59
CA VAL A 104 9.83 -22.79 9.23
C VAL A 104 8.36 -22.36 9.20
N SER A 105 7.48 -23.06 9.93
CA SER A 105 6.07 -22.69 10.00
C SER A 105 5.84 -21.33 10.69
N ASP A 106 6.55 -21.10 11.80
CA ASP A 106 6.47 -19.84 12.56
C ASP A 106 7.01 -18.66 11.73
N ALA A 107 8.16 -18.85 11.08
CA ALA A 107 8.78 -17.83 10.25
C ALA A 107 7.94 -17.51 8.99
N ALA A 108 7.33 -18.52 8.36
CA ALA A 108 6.40 -18.32 7.26
C ALA A 108 5.12 -17.57 7.68
N THR A 109 4.66 -17.78 8.92
CA THR A 109 3.55 -17.02 9.51
C THR A 109 3.92 -15.53 9.64
N GLU A 110 5.13 -15.23 10.10
CA GLU A 110 5.62 -13.86 10.20
C GLU A 110 5.74 -13.20 8.82
N ILE A 111 6.35 -13.87 7.83
CA ILE A 111 6.46 -13.39 6.45
C ILE A 111 5.07 -13.06 5.88
N LYS A 112 4.09 -13.95 6.04
CA LYS A 112 2.71 -13.72 5.57
C LYS A 112 2.11 -12.47 6.19
N LYS A 113 2.24 -12.32 7.51
CA LYS A 113 1.70 -11.18 8.26
C LYS A 113 2.27 -9.85 7.77
N ARG A 114 3.60 -9.76 7.67
CA ARG A 114 4.31 -8.55 7.24
C ARG A 114 3.97 -8.20 5.79
N SER A 115 3.99 -9.18 4.89
CA SER A 115 3.69 -8.99 3.47
C SER A 115 2.23 -8.56 3.26
N SER A 116 1.29 -9.13 4.02
CA SER A 116 -0.13 -8.72 3.96
C SER A 116 -0.32 -7.27 4.42
N ARG A 117 0.43 -6.82 5.42
CA ARG A 117 0.37 -5.45 5.91
C ARG A 117 1.02 -4.47 4.94
N LEU A 118 2.17 -4.81 4.36
CA LEU A 118 2.78 -4.08 3.25
C LEU A 118 1.81 -3.95 2.07
N ARG A 119 1.14 -5.05 1.69
CA ARG A 119 0.12 -5.05 0.62
C ARG A 119 -1.03 -4.09 0.91
N ALA A 120 -1.45 -3.97 2.17
CA ALA A 120 -2.53 -3.08 2.59
C ALA A 120 -2.10 -1.60 2.67
N ASN A 121 -0.83 -1.36 3.02
CA ASN A 121 -0.29 -0.01 3.21
C ASN A 121 0.28 0.60 1.92
N LEU A 122 0.69 -0.23 0.96
CA LEU A 122 1.25 0.21 -0.32
C LEU A 122 0.15 0.23 -1.39
N VAL A 123 -0.07 1.40 -1.98
CA VAL A 123 -1.03 1.57 -3.08
C VAL A 123 -0.37 1.11 -4.37
N PHE A 124 -0.79 -0.04 -4.87
CA PHE A 124 -0.38 -0.57 -6.16
C PHE A 124 -1.60 -0.81 -7.06
N PRO A 125 -1.46 -0.74 -8.40
CA PRO A 125 -2.48 -1.25 -9.31
C PRO A 125 -2.70 -2.74 -9.08
N ASP A 126 -3.93 -3.21 -9.32
CA ASP A 126 -4.27 -4.63 -9.16
C ASP A 126 -3.42 -5.51 -10.10
N SER A 127 -2.95 -6.64 -9.58
CA SER A 127 -2.22 -7.65 -10.36
C SER A 127 -3.15 -8.76 -10.81
N ALA A 128 -2.81 -9.42 -11.92
CA ALA A 128 -3.49 -10.62 -12.37
C ALA A 128 -3.30 -11.79 -11.38
N GLU A 129 -4.31 -12.65 -11.28
CA GLU A 129 -4.27 -13.85 -10.43
C GLU A 129 -3.15 -14.81 -10.87
N SER A 130 -2.47 -15.41 -9.89
CA SER A 130 -1.44 -16.42 -10.13
C SER A 130 -2.02 -17.84 -10.05
N ASP A 131 -1.61 -18.69 -10.99
CA ASP A 131 -2.07 -20.06 -11.11
C ASP A 131 -1.30 -20.97 -10.13
N LYS A 132 -2.03 -21.62 -9.19
CA LYS A 132 -1.44 -22.39 -8.09
C LYS A 132 -1.26 -23.84 -8.47
N ARG A 133 -0.02 -24.28 -8.71
CA ARG A 133 0.33 -25.71 -8.77
C ARG A 133 0.86 -26.20 -7.43
N GLU A 134 0.15 -27.12 -6.79
CA GLU A 134 0.62 -27.78 -5.58
C GLU A 134 1.67 -28.86 -5.89
N LYS A 135 2.86 -28.73 -5.30
CA LYS A 135 3.92 -29.77 -5.34
C LYS A 135 3.65 -30.88 -4.31
N PRO A 136 4.26 -32.07 -4.42
CA PRO A 136 4.18 -33.10 -3.38
C PRO A 136 4.59 -32.61 -1.98
N LEU A 137 3.99 -33.18 -0.92
CA LEU A 137 4.30 -32.87 0.47
C LEU A 137 5.57 -33.62 0.91
N THR A 138 6.73 -33.10 0.54
CA THR A 138 8.05 -33.67 0.91
C THR A 138 8.97 -32.59 1.48
N THR A 139 9.98 -32.99 2.26
CA THR A 139 11.02 -32.09 2.77
C THR A 139 11.75 -31.36 1.63
N GLU A 140 12.06 -32.05 0.52
CA GLU A 140 12.71 -31.42 -0.63
C GLU A 140 11.76 -30.49 -1.40
N GLY A 141 10.48 -30.85 -1.49
CA GLY A 141 9.43 -29.96 -1.97
C GLY A 141 9.38 -28.66 -1.17
N LEU A 142 9.42 -28.76 0.17
CA LEU A 142 9.45 -27.62 1.08
C LEU A 142 10.71 -26.75 0.89
N LYS A 143 11.91 -27.35 0.81
CA LYS A 143 13.15 -26.60 0.54
C LYS A 143 13.09 -25.85 -0.79
N SER A 144 12.55 -26.45 -1.85
CA SER A 144 12.37 -25.77 -3.15
C SER A 144 11.44 -24.55 -3.05
N GLN A 145 10.41 -24.64 -2.20
CA GLN A 145 9.50 -23.51 -1.94
C GLN A 145 10.18 -22.42 -1.13
N LEU A 146 11.07 -22.75 -0.18
CA LEU A 146 11.87 -21.75 0.55
C LEU A 146 12.80 -20.97 -0.38
N VAL A 147 13.45 -21.64 -1.33
CA VAL A 147 14.27 -20.97 -2.37
C VAL A 147 13.42 -20.04 -3.23
N THR A 148 12.21 -20.47 -3.59
CA THR A 148 11.29 -19.65 -4.39
C THR A 148 10.83 -18.42 -3.59
N LEU A 149 10.50 -18.60 -2.31
CA LEU A 149 10.09 -17.51 -1.42
C LEU A 149 11.20 -16.48 -1.23
N ASP A 150 12.43 -16.93 -1.03
CA ASP A 150 13.62 -16.09 -0.91
C ASP A 150 13.90 -15.29 -2.18
N ARG A 151 13.72 -15.89 -3.37
CA ARG A 151 13.78 -15.18 -4.65
C ARG A 151 12.71 -14.09 -4.75
N LEU A 152 11.46 -14.40 -4.41
CA LEU A 152 10.36 -13.43 -4.47
C LEU A 152 10.58 -12.26 -3.52
N ILE A 153 10.97 -12.54 -2.27
CA ILE A 153 11.27 -11.49 -1.27
C ILE A 153 12.39 -10.60 -1.76
N ARG A 154 13.50 -11.15 -2.29
CA ARG A 154 14.55 -10.34 -2.91
C ARG A 154 14.02 -9.47 -4.04
N SER A 155 13.26 -10.07 -4.97
CA SER A 155 12.73 -9.35 -6.12
C SER A 155 11.85 -8.17 -5.73
N PHE A 156 11.04 -8.36 -4.69
CA PHE A 156 10.23 -7.31 -4.10
C PHE A 156 11.10 -6.22 -3.48
N VAL A 157 11.98 -6.53 -2.53
CA VAL A 157 12.72 -5.50 -1.78
C VAL A 157 13.76 -4.74 -2.60
N THR A 158 14.23 -5.32 -3.72
CA THR A 158 15.14 -4.65 -4.67
C THR A 158 14.40 -3.99 -5.83
N ASN A 159 13.06 -3.93 -5.79
CA ASN A 159 12.30 -3.29 -6.86
C ASN A 159 12.59 -1.78 -6.88
N ARG A 160 12.95 -1.26 -8.05
CA ARG A 160 13.31 0.16 -8.25
C ARG A 160 12.18 1.14 -7.98
N VAL A 161 10.93 0.67 -7.90
CA VAL A 161 9.80 1.50 -7.45
C VAL A 161 10.03 2.11 -6.05
N PHE A 162 10.91 1.51 -5.25
CA PHE A 162 11.26 2.01 -3.91
C PHE A 162 12.47 2.95 -3.89
N THR A 163 13.21 3.11 -4.99
CA THR A 163 14.44 3.92 -5.06
C THR A 163 14.33 5.10 -6.04
N ASP A 164 13.51 4.98 -7.08
CA ASP A 164 13.42 5.98 -8.14
C ASP A 164 12.42 7.08 -7.77
N ALA A 165 12.90 8.08 -7.01
CA ALA A 165 12.14 9.28 -6.67
C ALA A 165 12.00 10.20 -7.88
N GLY A 166 11.08 9.91 -8.81
CA GLY A 166 10.81 10.82 -9.92
C GLY A 166 9.79 10.35 -10.95
N VAL A 167 9.62 9.03 -11.12
CA VAL A 167 8.62 8.48 -12.05
C VAL A 167 7.99 7.24 -11.42
N ILE A 168 6.69 7.28 -11.14
CA ILE A 168 5.93 6.07 -10.81
C ILE A 168 5.86 5.23 -12.10
N ASN A 169 6.76 4.26 -12.21
CA ASN A 169 6.71 3.28 -13.28
C ASN A 169 5.62 2.25 -12.94
N ALA A 170 4.52 2.29 -13.68
CA ALA A 170 3.36 1.41 -13.48
C ALA A 170 3.73 -0.08 -13.58
N GLU A 171 4.69 -0.44 -14.42
CA GLU A 171 5.18 -1.82 -14.55
C GLU A 171 5.95 -2.26 -13.31
N LEU A 172 6.84 -1.41 -12.79
CA LEU A 172 7.56 -1.70 -11.55
C LEU A 172 6.61 -1.81 -10.35
N ALA A 173 5.58 -0.96 -10.29
CA ALA A 173 4.53 -1.00 -9.27
C ALA A 173 3.68 -2.28 -9.37
N ALA A 174 3.24 -2.65 -10.58
CA ALA A 174 2.49 -3.88 -10.82
C ALA A 174 3.34 -5.12 -10.49
N LYS A 175 4.63 -5.11 -10.81
CA LYS A 175 5.56 -6.17 -10.43
C LYS A 175 5.71 -6.29 -8.91
N ALA A 176 5.93 -5.18 -8.21
CA ALA A 176 6.02 -5.19 -6.75
C ALA A 176 4.74 -5.74 -6.10
N ARG A 177 3.58 -5.44 -6.69
CA ARG A 177 2.30 -6.00 -6.27
C ARG A 177 2.22 -7.50 -6.50
N GLY A 178 2.54 -7.97 -7.70
CA GLY A 178 2.56 -9.40 -8.03
C GLY A 178 3.50 -10.17 -7.10
N ASP A 179 4.72 -9.66 -6.87
CA ASP A 179 5.68 -10.26 -5.95
C ASP A 179 5.09 -10.37 -4.53
N LEU A 180 4.42 -9.32 -4.00
CA LEU A 180 3.77 -9.37 -2.69
C LEU A 180 2.67 -10.42 -2.60
N ASP A 181 1.83 -10.51 -3.63
CA ASP A 181 0.70 -11.43 -3.65
C ASP A 181 1.22 -12.89 -3.67
N GLU A 182 2.24 -13.17 -4.49
CA GLU A 182 2.93 -14.46 -4.50
C GLU A 182 3.64 -14.78 -3.17
N ILE A 183 4.27 -13.80 -2.52
CA ILE A 183 4.90 -13.99 -1.19
C ILE A 183 3.84 -14.40 -0.15
N ILE A 184 2.69 -13.74 -0.14
CA ILE A 184 1.59 -14.04 0.79
C ILE A 184 1.06 -15.47 0.57
N ASP A 185 0.85 -15.85 -0.68
CA ASP A 185 0.33 -17.17 -1.02
C ASP A 185 1.33 -18.30 -0.75
N LEU A 186 2.59 -18.09 -1.16
CA LEU A 186 3.64 -19.09 -0.97
C LEU A 186 3.98 -19.25 0.52
N SER A 187 4.00 -18.15 1.29
CA SER A 187 4.22 -18.23 2.74
C SER A 187 3.09 -18.96 3.47
N ASP A 188 1.83 -18.79 3.07
CA ASP A 188 0.72 -19.59 3.62
C ASP A 188 0.87 -21.08 3.30
N THR A 189 1.30 -21.39 2.07
CA THR A 189 1.57 -22.76 1.62
C THR A 189 2.72 -23.40 2.41
N VAL A 190 3.86 -22.69 2.54
CA VAL A 190 5.03 -23.13 3.31
C VAL A 190 4.65 -23.36 4.77
N LYS A 191 3.90 -22.44 5.38
CA LYS A 191 3.41 -22.57 6.77
C LYS A 191 2.64 -23.88 6.96
N LYS A 192 1.63 -24.13 6.12
CA LYS A 192 0.78 -25.33 6.18
C LYS A 192 1.60 -26.61 6.02
N ARG A 193 2.50 -26.65 5.04
CA ARG A 193 3.34 -27.82 4.76
C ARG A 193 4.32 -28.13 5.88
N ALA A 194 5.00 -27.10 6.39
CA ALA A 194 5.91 -27.26 7.50
C ALA A 194 5.18 -27.74 8.76
N ALA A 195 3.99 -27.20 9.06
CA ALA A 195 3.17 -27.68 10.16
C ALA A 195 2.77 -29.16 10.01
N ASN A 196 2.38 -29.58 8.79
CA ASN A 196 2.03 -30.98 8.51
C ASN A 196 3.22 -31.91 8.64
N LEU A 197 4.41 -31.52 8.14
CA LEU A 197 5.65 -32.29 8.27
C LEU A 197 6.11 -32.39 9.72
N HIS A 198 5.94 -31.33 10.52
CA HIS A 198 6.21 -31.35 11.95
C HIS A 198 5.33 -32.37 12.68
N LYS A 199 4.01 -32.36 12.41
CA LYS A 199 3.06 -33.32 12.98
C LYS A 199 3.36 -34.75 12.55
N ALA A 200 3.65 -34.97 11.27
CA ALA A 200 3.99 -36.31 10.75
C ALA A 200 5.24 -36.88 11.43
N LYS A 201 6.27 -36.06 11.63
CA LYS A 201 7.50 -36.45 12.35
C LYS A 201 7.27 -36.73 13.84
N ALA A 202 6.36 -36.01 14.48
CA ALA A 202 6.01 -36.22 15.88
C ALA A 202 5.23 -37.53 16.10
N ASN A 203 4.42 -37.96 15.13
CA ASN A 203 3.62 -39.18 15.21
C ASN A 203 4.37 -40.45 14.78
N SER A 204 5.56 -40.30 14.18
CA SER A 204 6.41 -41.43 13.75
C SER A 204 7.43 -41.87 14.82
N HIS A 205 7.36 -41.29 16.03
CA HIS A 205 8.19 -41.58 17.20
C HIS A 205 7.30 -41.99 18.37
#